data_AF-A0A165WKM3-F1
#
_entry.id   AF-A0A165WKM3-F1
#
_cell.length_a   1.000
_cell.length_b   1.000
_cell.length_c   1.000
_cell.angle_alpha   90.00
_cell.angle_beta   90.00
_cell.angle_gamma   90.00
#
_symmetry.space_group_name_H-M   'P 1'
#
loop_
_entity.id
_entity.type
_entity.pdbx_description
1 polymer ?
#
loop_
_entity_poly.entity_id
_entity_poly.type
_entity_poly.pdbx_seq_one_letter_code
_entity_poly.pdbx_strand_id
1 'polypeptide(L)'
;MDAAELARWTRFAAKGGIGKCTAVNDCVAEGADDLMFLKDDEVTVLMQIPEQTDLYLGYCEGVVGRFEGHDVRFHSKLKKPVMTKRSSTSN
;
A
#
# COMPACT_ATOMS: atom_id res chain seq x y z
N MET A 1 -1.52 -6.65 11.61
CA MET A 1 -0.96 -5.27 11.72
C MET A 1 -1.46 -4.64 13.02
N ASP A 2 -0.61 -3.96 13.81
CA ASP A 2 -1.07 -3.28 15.04
C ASP A 2 -1.69 -1.89 14.74
N ALA A 3 -2.45 -1.33 15.69
CA ALA A 3 -3.16 -0.07 15.48
C ALA A 3 -2.23 1.14 15.25
N ALA A 4 -1.03 1.14 15.87
CA ALA A 4 -0.06 2.21 15.70
C ALA A 4 0.62 2.14 14.32
N GLU A 5 0.84 0.93 13.80
CA GLU A 5 1.30 0.67 12.45
C GLU A 5 0.27 1.07 11.41
N LEU A 6 -1.00 0.68 11.59
CA LEU A 6 -2.11 1.09 10.72
C LEU A 6 -2.24 2.61 10.63
N ALA A 7 -2.16 3.31 11.77
CA ALA A 7 -2.19 4.77 11.81
C ALA A 7 -0.99 5.41 11.09
N ARG A 8 0.20 4.80 11.19
CA ARG A 8 1.40 5.25 10.44
C ARG A 8 1.21 5.08 8.94
N TRP A 9 0.70 3.94 8.50
CA TRP A 9 0.44 3.67 7.08
C TRP A 9 -0.62 4.60 6.50
N THR A 10 -1.72 4.82 7.22
CA THR A 10 -2.79 5.75 6.80
C THR A 10 -2.26 7.17 6.62
N ARG A 11 -1.42 7.65 7.56
CA ARG A 11 -0.77 8.98 7.43
C ARG A 11 0.23 9.04 6.28
N PHE A 12 0.89 7.94 5.96
CA PHE A 12 1.80 7.87 4.82
C PHE A 12 1.04 7.84 3.49
N ALA A 13 -0.08 7.13 3.43
CA ALA A 13 -0.99 7.11 2.30
C ALA A 13 -1.52 8.50 1.98
N ALA A 14 -1.92 9.27 2.99
CA ALA A 14 -2.38 10.66 2.83
C ALA A 14 -1.32 11.59 2.21
N LYS A 15 -0.03 11.21 2.24
CA LYS A 15 1.07 11.93 1.58
C LYS A 15 1.39 11.41 0.18
N GLY A 16 0.62 10.45 -0.33
CA GLY A 16 0.80 9.82 -1.64
C GLY A 16 1.74 8.61 -1.66
N GLY A 17 2.13 8.09 -0.49
CA GLY A 17 2.94 6.87 -0.38
C GLY A 17 4.23 6.90 -1.20
N ILE A 18 4.56 5.77 -1.83
CA ILE A 18 5.66 5.65 -2.81
C ILE A 18 5.19 5.81 -4.25
N GLY A 19 3.88 5.89 -4.49
CA GLY A 19 3.28 6.04 -5.81
C GLY A 19 1.79 5.74 -5.78
N LYS A 20 1.16 5.81 -6.95
CA LYS A 20 -0.25 5.52 -7.16
C LYS A 20 -0.45 4.58 -8.34
N CYS A 21 -1.54 3.84 -8.30
CA CYS A 21 -2.00 3.01 -9.39
C CYS A 21 -3.53 3.08 -9.49
N THR A 22 -4.05 2.69 -10.65
CA THR A 22 -5.49 2.52 -10.86
C THR A 22 -5.79 1.04 -11.05
N ALA A 23 -6.80 0.52 -10.36
CA ALA A 23 -7.28 -0.84 -10.54
C ALA A 23 -7.77 -1.07 -11.96
N VAL A 24 -7.35 -2.17 -12.59
CA VAL A 24 -7.82 -2.56 -13.93
C VAL A 24 -8.93 -3.59 -13.90
N ASN A 25 -9.07 -4.30 -12.78
CA ASN A 25 -10.12 -5.29 -12.50
C ASN A 25 -10.67 -5.08 -11.08
N ASP A 26 -11.82 -5.69 -10.79
CA ASP A 26 -12.33 -5.80 -9.43
C ASP A 26 -11.50 -6.82 -8.64
N CYS A 27 -11.03 -6.45 -7.45
CA CYS A 27 -10.28 -7.33 -6.55
C CYS A 27 -11.09 -7.54 -5.27
N VAL A 28 -11.50 -8.79 -5.03
CA VAL A 28 -12.22 -9.19 -3.82
C VAL A 28 -11.21 -9.72 -2.81
N ALA A 29 -11.19 -9.13 -1.62
CA ALA A 29 -10.32 -9.61 -0.54
C ALA A 29 -10.71 -11.05 -0.13
N GLU A 30 -9.76 -11.98 -0.20
CA GLU A 30 -9.93 -13.38 0.22
C GLU A 30 -9.60 -13.55 1.71
N GLY A 31 -8.72 -12.69 2.24
CA GLY A 31 -8.30 -12.66 3.64
C GLY A 31 -8.35 -11.26 4.27
N ALA A 32 -8.17 -11.23 5.59
CA ALA A 32 -8.18 -9.99 6.38
C ALA A 32 -6.99 -9.06 6.08
N ASP A 33 -5.94 -9.58 5.44
CA ASP A 33 -4.76 -8.82 5.04
C ASP A 33 -4.87 -8.29 3.60
N ASP A 34 -5.87 -8.69 2.81
CA ASP A 34 -5.99 -8.34 1.39
C ASP A 34 -6.73 -7.01 1.21
N LEU A 35 -6.33 -6.25 0.20
CA LEU A 35 -6.94 -4.98 -0.15
C LEU A 35 -8.03 -5.22 -1.17
N MET A 36 -9.27 -4.92 -0.78
CA MET A 36 -10.39 -4.84 -1.71
C MET A 36 -10.38 -3.50 -2.44
N PHE A 37 -10.65 -3.53 -3.74
CA PHE A 37 -10.89 -2.36 -4.58
C PHE A 37 -11.70 -2.77 -5.82
N LEU A 38 -12.42 -1.82 -6.39
CA LEU A 38 -13.13 -2.01 -7.66
C LEU A 38 -12.28 -1.49 -8.81
N LYS A 39 -12.59 -1.94 -10.02
CA LYS A 39 -12.02 -1.39 -11.23
C LYS A 39 -12.17 0.14 -11.26
N ASP A 40 -11.13 0.80 -11.75
CA ASP A 40 -11.00 2.26 -11.84
C ASP A 40 -10.76 2.98 -10.51
N ASP A 41 -10.75 2.27 -9.37
CA ASP A 41 -10.33 2.85 -8.09
C ASP A 41 -8.85 3.23 -8.10
N GLU A 42 -8.54 4.35 -7.45
CA GLU A 42 -7.16 4.77 -7.22
C GLU A 42 -6.64 4.17 -5.90
N VAL A 43 -5.52 3.44 -6.01
CA VAL A 43 -4.82 2.85 -4.87
C VAL A 43 -3.52 3.60 -4.64
N THR A 44 -3.30 4.02 -3.39
CA THR A 44 -2.00 4.57 -2.99
C THR A 44 -1.07 3.43 -2.58
N VAL A 45 0.08 3.33 -3.25
CA VAL A 45 1.07 2.27 -3.01
C VAL A 45 1.97 2.69 -1.86
N LEU A 46 2.09 1.83 -0.85
CA LEU A 46 2.82 2.13 0.39
C LEU A 46 4.20 1.46 0.40
N MET A 47 4.26 0.18 0.02
CA MET A 47 5.52 -0.55 -0.10
C MET A 47 5.36 -1.74 -1.05
N GLN A 48 6.48 -2.17 -1.61
CA GLN A 48 6.59 -3.51 -2.21
C GLN A 48 6.93 -4.49 -1.10
N ILE A 49 6.25 -5.64 -1.04
CA ILE A 49 6.51 -6.66 -0.03
C ILE A 49 7.83 -7.37 -0.40
N PRO A 50 8.86 -7.34 0.47
CA PRO A 50 10.10 -8.06 0.21
C PRO A 50 9.83 -9.55 0.02
N GLU A 51 10.67 -10.22 -0.78
CA GLU A 51 10.63 -11.68 -1.02
C GLU A 51 9.43 -12.19 -1.83
N GLN A 52 8.43 -11.35 -2.10
CA GLN A 52 7.28 -11.68 -2.94
C GLN A 52 7.31 -10.88 -4.24
N THR A 53 7.24 -11.59 -5.36
CA THR A 53 7.22 -10.95 -6.67
C THR A 53 5.85 -10.37 -6.92
N ASP A 54 5.79 -9.12 -7.36
CA ASP A 54 4.56 -8.43 -7.75
C ASP A 54 3.51 -8.24 -6.63
N LEU A 55 3.90 -8.34 -5.36
CA LEU A 55 3.01 -8.09 -4.23
C LEU A 55 3.33 -6.76 -3.53
N TYR A 56 2.28 -5.99 -3.24
CA TYR A 56 2.37 -4.65 -2.69
C TYR A 56 1.46 -4.46 -1.49
N LEU A 57 1.80 -3.50 -0.64
CA LEU A 57 0.89 -2.95 0.37
C LEU A 57 0.28 -1.66 -0.18
N GLY A 58 -1.04 -1.57 -0.16
CA GLY A 58 -1.79 -0.43 -0.68
C GLY A 58 -2.72 0.18 0.36
N TYR A 59 -3.24 1.34 0.01
CA TYR A 59 -4.30 2.03 0.73
C TYR A 59 -5.40 2.43 -0.25
N CYS A 60 -6.63 2.03 0.06
CA CYS A 60 -7.84 2.37 -0.68
C CYS A 60 -8.99 2.56 0.33
N GLU A 61 -9.77 3.63 0.19
CA GLU A 61 -10.98 3.91 1.00
C GLU A 61 -10.85 3.77 2.53
N GLY A 62 -9.67 4.03 3.11
CA GLY A 62 -9.46 3.90 4.56
C GLY A 62 -8.94 2.53 5.01
N VAL A 63 -8.84 1.57 4.09
CA VAL A 63 -8.32 0.23 4.33
C VAL A 63 -6.86 0.15 3.88
N VAL A 64 -6.02 -0.51 4.68
CA VAL A 64 -4.65 -0.88 4.31
C VAL A 64 -4.62 -2.39 4.14
N GLY A 65 -4.11 -2.86 3.01
CA GLY A 65 -4.06 -4.28 2.69
C GLY A 65 -3.10 -4.59 1.56
N ARG A 66 -2.96 -5.87 1.23
CA ARG A 66 -2.08 -6.38 0.18
C ARG A 66 -2.81 -6.47 -1.16
N PHE A 67 -2.11 -6.21 -2.25
CA PHE A 67 -2.66 -6.40 -3.59
C PHE A 67 -1.58 -6.82 -4.57
N GLU A 68 -1.98 -7.48 -5.65
CA GLU A 68 -1.10 -7.93 -6.72
C GLU A 68 -0.94 -6.84 -7.80
N GLY A 69 0.27 -6.69 -8.30
CA GLY A 69 0.60 -5.68 -9.30
C GLY A 69 -0.13 -5.89 -10.63
N HIS A 70 -0.45 -7.14 -10.97
CA HIS A 70 -1.19 -7.48 -12.18
C HIS A 70 -2.64 -6.95 -12.22
N ASP A 71 -3.24 -6.68 -11.06
CA ASP A 71 -4.61 -6.14 -10.95
C ASP A 71 -4.67 -4.61 -11.06
N VAL A 72 -3.51 -3.95 -11.22
CA VAL A 72 -3.43 -2.50 -11.27
C VAL A 72 -2.54 -1.99 -12.40
N ARG A 73 -2.75 -0.73 -12.76
CA ARG A 73 -1.87 0.03 -13.64
C ARG A 73 -1.18 1.14 -12.86
N PHE A 74 0.12 1.02 -12.69
CA PHE A 74 0.93 2.06 -12.06
C PHE A 74 0.98 3.33 -12.91
N HIS A 75 0.76 4.49 -12.28
CA HIS A 75 0.77 5.79 -12.98
C HIS A 75 2.18 6.24 -13.35
N SER A 76 3.17 5.85 -12.55
CA SER A 76 4.58 6.18 -12.74
C SER A 76 5.46 5.16 -12.04
N LYS A 77 6.78 5.21 -12.29
CA LYS A 77 7.74 4.42 -11.54
C LYS A 77 7.62 4.68 -10.03
N LEU A 78 7.49 3.61 -9.24
CA LEU A 78 7.41 3.71 -7.79
C LEU A 78 8.72 4.26 -7.19
N LYS A 79 8.60 5.12 -6.18
CA LYS A 79 9.73 5.61 -5.39
C LYS A 79 10.32 4.44 -4.60
N LYS A 80 11.64 4.45 -4.41
CA LYS A 80 12.27 3.50 -3.48
C LYS A 80 11.80 3.84 -2.05
N PRO A 81 11.25 2.89 -1.29
CA PRO A 81 10.84 3.16 0.08
C PRO A 81 12.07 3.56 0.91
N VAL A 82 12.04 4.77 1.46
CA VAL A 82 13.02 5.21 2.45
C VAL A 82 12.40 5.00 3.83
N MET A 83 12.51 3.79 4.36
CA MET A 83 12.22 3.55 5.77
C MET A 83 13.39 4.08 6.60
N THR A 84 13.42 5.37 6.88
CA THR A 84 14.28 5.88 7.95
C THR A 84 13.73 5.33 9.27
N LYS A 85 14.37 4.28 9.81
CA LYS A 85 14.24 3.94 11.23
C LYS A 85 14.65 5.17 12.00
N ARG A 86 13.68 5.96 12.47
CA ARG A 86 13.96 7.00 13.45
C ARG A 86 14.16 6.25 14.77
N SER A 87 15.41 5.92 15.09
CA SER A 87 15.79 5.52 16.44
C SER A 87 15.39 6.68 17.35
N SER A 88 14.30 6.54 18.08
CA SER A 88 14.05 7.43 19.21
C SER A 88 15.06 7.06 20.28
N THR A 89 16.21 7.72 20.29
CA THR A 89 17.05 7.78 21.49
C THR A 89 16.24 8.50 22.55
N SER A 90 15.65 7.73 23.46
CA SER A 90 15.09 8.25 24.71
C SER A 90 16.24 8.88 25.51
N ASN A 91 16.07 10.12 25.96
CA ASN A 91 16.95 10.78 26.90
C ASN A 91 16.15 11.23 28.12
#